data_AF-A0A0F9DSX2-F1
#
_entry.id   AF-A0A0F9DSX2-F1
#
_cell.length_a   1.000
_cell.length_b   1.000
_cell.length_c   1.000
_cell.angle_alpha   90.00
_cell.angle_beta   90.00
_cell.angle_gamma   90.00
#
_symmetry.space_group_name_H-M   'P 1'
#
loop_
_entity.id
_entity.type
_entity.pdbx_description
1 polymer ?
#
loop_
_entity_poly.entity_id
_entity_poly.type
_entity_poly.pdbx_seq_one_letter_code
_entity_poly.pdbx_strand_id
1 'polypeptide(L)'
;MPRPYSMAKREKAKDRIRRQIERALIRVLVSQPYDTTTITGIAREASVSTRTVQRHFGSKDQVLAAALRYPGGALGEDLSSRGRREV
;
A
#
# COMPACT_ATOMS: atom_id res chain seq x y z
N MET A 1 -14.96 -32.20 -1.41
CA MET A 1 -13.73 -31.65 -0.77
C MET A 1 -13.38 -30.31 -1.40
N PRO A 2 -13.18 -29.22 -0.63
CA PRO A 2 -12.75 -27.94 -1.18
C PRO A 2 -11.25 -27.98 -1.51
N ARG A 3 -10.88 -27.46 -2.68
CA ARG A 3 -9.55 -27.61 -3.29
C ARG A 3 -8.50 -26.68 -2.62
N PRO A 4 -7.45 -27.19 -1.95
CA PRO A 4 -6.49 -26.39 -1.18
C PRO A 4 -5.68 -25.40 -2.03
N TYR A 5 -5.51 -25.68 -3.33
CA TYR A 5 -4.75 -24.83 -4.25
C TYR A 5 -5.41 -23.45 -4.54
N SER A 6 -6.73 -23.31 -4.33
CA SER A 6 -7.45 -22.05 -4.57
C SER A 6 -7.21 -21.02 -3.46
N MET A 7 -7.09 -21.48 -2.20
CA MET A 7 -6.95 -20.58 -1.05
C MET A 7 -5.56 -19.94 -1.00
N ALA A 8 -4.49 -20.72 -1.24
CA ALA A 8 -3.13 -20.18 -1.25
C ALA A 8 -2.91 -19.11 -2.34
N LYS A 9 -3.52 -19.27 -3.54
CA LYS A 9 -3.47 -18.23 -4.59
C LYS A 9 -4.25 -16.97 -4.20
N ARG A 10 -5.42 -17.13 -3.56
CA ARG A 10 -6.23 -16.00 -3.10
C ARG A 10 -5.55 -15.22 -1.98
N GLU A 11 -4.88 -15.89 -1.05
CA GLU A 11 -4.10 -15.22 0.01
C GLU A 11 -2.92 -14.46 -0.58
N LYS A 12 -2.15 -15.06 -1.52
CA LYS A 12 -1.08 -14.34 -2.22
C LYS A 12 -1.58 -13.10 -2.97
N ALA A 13 -2.76 -13.18 -3.60
CA ALA A 13 -3.37 -12.04 -4.29
C ALA A 13 -3.80 -10.94 -3.30
N LYS A 14 -4.38 -11.30 -2.16
CA LYS A 14 -4.72 -10.36 -1.08
C LYS A 14 -3.47 -9.65 -0.55
N ASP A 15 -2.40 -10.38 -0.30
CA ASP A 15 -1.14 -9.82 0.21
C ASP A 15 -0.49 -8.88 -0.81
N ARG A 16 -0.58 -9.22 -2.10
CA ARG A 16 -0.08 -8.34 -3.17
C ARG A 16 -0.83 -7.01 -3.18
N ILE A 17 -2.16 -7.05 -3.11
CA ILE A 17 -3.00 -5.83 -3.03
C ILE A 17 -2.65 -5.03 -1.77
N ARG A 18 -2.47 -5.72 -0.63
CA ARG A 18 -2.14 -5.09 0.65
C ARG A 18 -0.84 -4.28 0.56
N ARG A 19 0.23 -4.91 0.06
CA ARG A 19 1.53 -4.26 -0.16
C ARG A 19 1.47 -3.11 -1.16
N GLN A 20 0.64 -3.24 -2.20
CA GLN A 20 0.46 -2.19 -3.21
C GLN A 20 -0.16 -0.93 -2.61
N ILE A 21 -1.13 -1.07 -1.70
CA ILE A 21 -1.77 0.02 -0.98
C ILE A 21 -0.79 0.68 0.00
N GLU A 22 -0.02 -0.12 0.75
CA GLU A 22 0.98 0.39 1.70
C GLU A 22 2.05 1.23 0.99
N ARG A 23 2.58 0.74 -0.14
CA ARG A 23 3.53 1.49 -0.98
C ARG A 23 2.92 2.77 -1.55
N ALA A 24 1.65 2.73 -1.96
CA ALA A 24 0.96 3.91 -2.47
C ALA A 24 0.83 4.99 -1.39
N LEU A 25 0.49 4.61 -0.15
CA LEU A 25 0.47 5.56 0.96
C LEU A 25 1.83 6.23 1.14
N ILE A 26 2.92 5.46 1.16
CA ILE A 26 4.27 6.02 1.29
C ILE A 26 4.57 7.02 0.18
N ARG A 27 4.20 6.70 -1.07
CA ARG A 27 4.37 7.63 -2.21
C ARG A 27 3.60 8.94 -2.02
N VAL A 28 2.34 8.86 -1.58
CA VAL A 28 1.53 10.05 -1.30
C VAL A 28 2.15 10.88 -0.17
N LEU A 29 2.62 10.25 0.89
CA LEU A 29 3.20 10.95 2.05
C LEU A 29 4.51 11.67 1.75
N VAL A 30 5.26 11.22 0.74
CA VAL A 30 6.44 11.95 0.28
C VAL A 30 6.04 13.23 -0.46
N SER A 31 4.91 13.24 -1.17
CA SER A 31 4.48 14.39 -1.97
C SER A 31 3.59 15.37 -1.20
N GLN A 32 2.90 14.94 -0.14
CA GLN A 32 1.98 15.77 0.62
C GLN A 32 1.86 15.32 2.10
N PRO A 33 1.50 16.24 3.02
CA PRO A 33 1.28 15.90 4.42
C PRO A 33 0.19 14.83 4.65
N TYR A 34 0.28 14.13 5.78
CA TYR A 34 -0.68 13.08 6.17
C TYR A 34 -2.12 13.60 6.30
N ASP A 35 -2.30 14.84 6.74
CA ASP A 35 -3.64 15.41 6.98
C ASP A 35 -4.44 15.59 5.70
N THR A 36 -3.77 15.92 4.59
CA THR A 36 -4.41 16.05 3.28
C THR A 36 -4.55 14.72 2.55
N THR A 37 -3.96 13.64 3.08
CA THR A 37 -4.02 12.30 2.49
C THR A 37 -5.39 11.67 2.75
N THR A 38 -6.04 11.20 1.68
CA THR A 38 -7.36 10.56 1.73
C THR A 38 -7.31 9.13 1.23
N ILE A 39 -8.26 8.28 1.66
CA ILE A 39 -8.39 6.91 1.16
C ILE A 39 -8.57 6.88 -0.36
N THR A 40 -9.30 7.85 -0.91
CA THR A 40 -9.49 7.98 -2.37
C THR A 40 -8.18 8.31 -3.08
N GLY A 41 -7.37 9.20 -2.52
CA GLY A 41 -6.03 9.52 -3.04
C GLY A 41 -5.10 8.32 -3.03
N ILE A 42 -5.06 7.59 -1.91
CA ILE A 42 -4.29 6.34 -1.79
C ILE A 42 -4.77 5.29 -2.81
N ALA A 43 -6.09 5.13 -2.97
CA ALA A 43 -6.68 4.18 -3.91
C ALA A 43 -6.29 4.50 -5.36
N ARG A 44 -6.34 5.78 -5.74
CA ARG A 44 -5.91 6.28 -7.05
C ARG A 44 -4.42 5.98 -7.28
N GLU A 45 -3.58 6.31 -6.32
CA GLU A 45 -2.12 6.06 -6.39
C GLU A 45 -1.78 4.56 -6.42
N ALA A 46 -2.59 3.73 -5.76
CA ALA A 46 -2.47 2.27 -5.79
C ALA A 46 -3.13 1.65 -7.04
N SER A 47 -3.81 2.40 -7.90
CA SER A 47 -4.61 1.86 -9.03
C SER A 47 -5.61 0.77 -8.58
N VAL A 48 -6.26 0.97 -7.44
CA VAL A 48 -7.34 0.10 -6.93
C VAL A 48 -8.58 0.92 -6.60
N SER A 49 -9.71 0.25 -6.40
CA SER A 49 -10.93 0.94 -5.97
C SER A 49 -10.86 1.39 -4.51
N THR A 50 -11.52 2.50 -4.16
CA THR A 50 -11.68 2.95 -2.76
C THR A 50 -12.29 1.85 -1.88
N ARG A 51 -13.25 1.08 -2.43
CA ARG A 51 -13.87 -0.05 -1.74
C ARG A 51 -12.87 -1.19 -1.48
N THR A 52 -11.91 -1.43 -2.37
CA THR A 52 -10.82 -2.37 -2.14
C THR A 52 -9.96 -1.91 -0.97
N VAL A 53 -9.58 -0.63 -0.91
CA VAL A 53 -8.78 -0.11 0.20
C VAL A 53 -9.53 -0.24 1.53
N GLN A 54 -10.79 0.19 1.57
CA GLN A 54 -11.64 0.07 2.76
C GLN A 54 -11.82 -1.39 3.22
N ARG A 55 -11.98 -2.33 2.29
CA ARG A 55 -12.08 -3.76 2.62
C ARG A 55 -10.81 -4.32 3.26
N HIS A 56 -9.63 -3.79 2.90
CA HIS A 56 -8.35 -4.28 3.39
C HIS A 56 -7.85 -3.58 4.67
N PHE A 57 -8.18 -2.30 4.84
CA PHE A 57 -7.61 -1.47 5.92
C PHE A 57 -8.62 -0.63 6.70
N GLY A 58 -9.89 -0.50 6.31
CA GLY A 58 -10.90 0.24 7.08
C GLY A 58 -10.70 1.76 7.15
N SER A 59 -9.53 2.26 7.57
CA SER A 59 -9.18 3.68 7.71
C SER A 59 -7.78 3.99 7.17
N LYS A 60 -7.48 5.28 6.96
CA LYS A 60 -6.13 5.74 6.57
C LYS A 60 -5.09 5.49 7.67
N ASP A 61 -5.48 5.51 8.94
CA ASP A 61 -4.58 5.25 10.08
C ASP A 61 -4.13 3.79 10.10
N GLN A 62 -5.02 2.86 9.75
CA GLN A 62 -4.64 1.45 9.65
C GLN A 62 -3.71 1.19 8.46
N VAL A 63 -3.86 1.90 7.34
CA VAL A 63 -2.90 1.84 6.23
C VAL A 63 -1.54 2.36 6.70
N LEU A 64 -1.51 3.47 7.45
CA LEU A 64 -0.29 4.03 8.01
C LEU A 64 0.39 3.06 8.99
N ALA A 65 -0.36 2.52 9.96
CA ALA A 65 0.15 1.57 10.94
C ALA A 65 0.64 0.27 10.29
N ALA A 66 0.13 -0.10 9.11
CA ALA A 66 0.63 -1.24 8.35
C ALA A 66 1.88 -0.88 7.54
N ALA A 67 1.92 0.30 6.92
CA ALA A 67 3.10 0.81 6.22
C ALA A 67 4.29 1.03 7.17
N LEU A 68 4.06 1.44 8.42
CA LEU A 68 5.09 1.60 9.45
C LEU A 68 5.59 0.27 10.03
N ARG A 69 4.81 -0.82 9.89
CA ARG A 69 5.24 -2.17 10.26
C ARG A 69 6.21 -2.79 9.26
N TYR A 70 6.48 -2.13 8.14
CA TYR A 70 7.58 -2.51 7.26
C TYR A 70 8.91 -2.18 7.93
N PRO A 71 9.84 -3.16 8.05
CA PRO A 71 11.17 -2.88 8.55
C PRO A 71 11.82 -1.81 7.66
N GLY A 72 12.33 -0.73 8.27
CA GLY A 72 12.77 0.49 7.58
C GLY A 72 13.78 0.30 6.45
N GLY A 73 14.46 -0.85 6.39
CA GLY A 73 15.35 -1.22 5.27
C GLY A 73 14.63 -1.30 3.92
N ALA A 74 13.38 -1.76 3.87
CA ALA A 74 12.60 -1.83 2.63
C ALA A 74 12.09 -0.45 2.17
N LEU A 75 11.89 0.49 3.11
CA LEU A 75 11.59 1.89 2.77
C LEU A 75 12.80 2.57 2.13
N GLY A 76 14.00 2.26 2.63
CA GLY A 76 15.26 2.74 2.07
C GLY A 76 15.48 2.30 0.62
N GLU A 77 15.08 1.09 0.24
CA GLU A 77 15.23 0.58 -1.13
C GLU A 77 14.29 1.30 -2.11
N ASP A 78 13.03 1.50 -1.73
CA ASP A 78 12.06 2.28 -2.52
C ASP A 78 12.45 3.79 -2.56
N LEU A 79 12.95 4.38 -1.46
CA LEU A 79 13.46 5.77 -1.46
C LEU A 79 14.75 5.93 -2.30
N SER A 80 15.66 4.97 -2.21
CA SER A 80 16.95 5.01 -2.93
C SER A 80 16.78 4.89 -4.44
N SER A 81 15.69 4.26 -4.91
CA SER A 81 15.35 4.20 -6.33
C SER A 81 15.03 5.58 -6.97
N ARG A 82 14.83 6.63 -6.16
CA ARG A 82 14.49 8.00 -6.62
C ARG A 82 15.68 8.93 -6.82
N GLY A 83 16.87 8.63 -6.30
CA GLY A 83 18.03 9.53 -6.36
C GLY A 83 18.58 9.85 -7.76
N ARG A 84 17.92 9.43 -8.86
CA ARG A 84 18.39 9.62 -10.24
C ARG A 84 17.37 10.21 -11.22
N ARG A 85 16.21 10.72 -10.77
CA ARG A 85 15.25 11.38 -11.66
C ARG A 85 14.77 12.71 -11.09
N GLU A 86 15.65 13.69 -11.12
CA GLU A 86 15.30 15.10 -11.25
C GLU A 86 16.54 15.87 -11.76
N VAL A 87 16.60 16.02 -13.09
CA VAL A 87 17.22 17.16 -13.82
C VAL A 87 16.21 17.55 -14.89
#